data_AF-A0AB33IE06-F1
#
_entry.id   AF-A0AB33IE06-F1
#
_cell.length_a   1.000
_cell.length_b   1.000
_cell.length_c   1.000
_cell.angle_alpha   90.00
_cell.angle_beta   90.00
_cell.angle_gamma   90.00
#
_symmetry.space_group_name_H-M   'P 1'
#
loop_
_entity.id
_entity.type
_entity.pdbx_description
1 polymer ?
#
loop_
_entity_poly.entity_id
_entity_poly.type
_entity_poly.pdbx_seq_one_letter_code
_entity_poly.pdbx_strand_id
1 'polypeptide(L)'
;MKTDTTQMPSFLNDLLQPTPSGVMKLMAAWDGLSTETHILILSLLPSRQYPNHLLRQVRDKALDSEVPYIRYLSYRGIYFDNDNIVEIKTKSRIESDPDSLVRYVTKEQDFSLGDVELSDPKKFFALPQAERLAKVRILLGSGEKIARIISDAVGRKLITPWGSSPQDGKVSETELCDILSDYLIRPEFRERFLEETYDGWLEHTKGEELKALWNVAPECPASVSTLMIEHLPVKSAFFSEIPNDVIEKLDDYQLQTLFYRPDIGLSDLRKSIFFNKEKSENLRVAAASYNFSLDNKEFQEILSLPEKERNNELRNLATYSHDLRLCVYQALYDYLFLTDYWEDGLYAERSKARKLSCIDPNRQNKRDILQLRLYILARYAVPVKDGETGYPPDDELAFLKERIIPHNTWETFIEFDSAWQAYPKKDALEKFLPRIDEIDPENECDETVDANADLISRVEDKIDHLMAASSKALAESENKSEKISEDILSLQDKLSHDVQATKEYALHLSENIEQSLIAFIENNFEKRIKIQNNLRGLLYLICGLLIIILFEIMKK
;
A
#
# COMPACT_ATOMS: atom_id res chain seq x y z
N MET A 1 8.67 -17.18 15.91
CA MET A 1 7.80 -17.92 14.97
C MET A 1 7.66 -19.40 15.33
N LYS A 2 6.47 -19.84 15.80
CA LYS A 2 5.99 -21.17 15.40
C LYS A 2 5.56 -20.97 13.95
N THR A 3 6.43 -21.24 13.00
CA THR A 3 5.94 -21.45 11.63
C THR A 3 4.90 -22.54 11.77
N ASP A 4 3.65 -22.18 11.49
CA ASP A 4 2.64 -23.20 11.29
C ASP A 4 3.28 -24.16 10.30
N THR A 5 3.47 -25.41 10.69
CA THR A 5 4.11 -26.43 9.84
C THR A 5 3.10 -26.87 8.79
N THR A 6 2.46 -25.88 8.17
CA THR A 6 1.48 -25.95 7.11
C THR A 6 2.13 -26.67 5.95
N GLN A 7 1.88 -27.99 5.97
CA GLN A 7 2.07 -28.95 4.90
C GLN A 7 3.44 -28.93 4.25
N MET A 8 4.49 -29.17 5.05
CA MET A 8 5.71 -29.69 4.46
C MET A 8 5.39 -31.01 3.74
N PRO A 9 5.70 -31.15 2.44
CA PRO A 9 5.43 -32.39 1.73
C PRO A 9 6.07 -33.58 2.44
N SER A 10 5.30 -34.64 2.67
CA SER A 10 5.72 -35.77 3.49
C SER A 10 7.02 -36.42 3.00
N PHE A 11 7.27 -36.39 1.69
CA PHE A 11 8.50 -36.91 1.08
C PHE A 11 9.77 -36.14 1.47
N LEU A 12 9.67 -34.88 1.88
CA LEU A 12 10.81 -34.09 2.34
C LEU A 12 11.19 -34.40 3.80
N ASN A 13 10.31 -35.02 4.59
CA ASN A 13 10.58 -35.28 6.01
C ASN A 13 11.80 -36.17 6.22
N ASP A 14 12.00 -37.14 5.34
CA ASP A 14 13.15 -38.04 5.38
C ASP A 14 14.46 -37.36 4.95
N LEU A 15 14.37 -36.37 4.04
CA LEU A 15 15.53 -35.59 3.59
C LEU A 15 15.95 -34.54 4.61
N LEU A 16 15.00 -33.99 5.36
CA LEU A 16 15.26 -32.92 6.34
C LEU A 16 15.45 -33.43 7.78
N GLN A 17 15.86 -34.69 7.95
CA GLN A 17 16.27 -35.16 9.27
C GLN A 17 17.61 -34.53 9.65
N PRO A 18 17.77 -33.98 10.87
CA PRO A 18 19.02 -33.39 11.36
C PRO A 18 20.06 -34.45 11.77
N THR A 19 20.25 -35.45 10.91
CA THR A 19 21.18 -36.57 11.10
C THR A 19 22.15 -36.66 9.91
N PRO A 20 23.33 -37.28 10.08
CA PRO A 20 24.24 -37.49 8.95
C PRO A 20 23.58 -38.25 7.79
N SER A 21 22.73 -39.23 8.08
CA SER A 21 21.97 -39.99 7.08
C SER A 21 20.99 -39.09 6.32
N GLY A 22 20.23 -38.24 7.03
CA GLY A 22 19.33 -37.26 6.41
C GLY A 22 20.07 -36.31 5.47
N VAL A 23 21.19 -35.75 5.92
CA VAL A 23 22.04 -34.88 5.08
C VAL A 23 22.58 -35.63 3.87
N MET A 24 23.08 -36.86 4.01
CA MET A 24 23.57 -37.64 2.86
C MET A 24 22.46 -37.91 1.84
N LYS A 25 21.24 -38.23 2.29
CA LYS A 25 20.08 -38.38 1.39
C LYS A 25 19.76 -37.07 0.67
N LEU A 26 19.78 -35.95 1.40
CA LEU A 26 19.55 -34.62 0.83
C LEU A 26 20.63 -34.27 -0.21
N MET A 27 21.90 -34.48 0.09
CA MET A 27 23.01 -34.22 -0.84
C MET A 27 22.93 -35.09 -2.09
N ALA A 28 22.53 -36.36 -1.96
CA ALA A 28 22.33 -37.25 -3.09
C ALA A 28 21.14 -36.83 -3.98
N ALA A 29 20.08 -36.29 -3.38
CA ALA A 29 18.91 -35.80 -4.11
C ALA A 29 19.11 -34.38 -4.67
N TRP A 30 20.03 -33.59 -4.12
CA TRP A 30 20.10 -32.13 -4.26
C TRP A 30 20.00 -31.65 -5.71
N ASP A 31 20.82 -32.23 -6.59
CA ASP A 31 20.92 -31.80 -8.00
C ASP A 31 19.67 -32.16 -8.83
N GLY A 32 18.81 -33.05 -8.31
CA GLY A 32 17.53 -33.43 -8.93
C GLY A 32 16.31 -32.70 -8.34
N LEU A 33 16.50 -31.86 -7.32
CA LEU A 33 15.41 -31.08 -6.73
C LEU A 33 15.11 -29.83 -7.56
N SER A 34 13.85 -29.39 -7.56
CA SER A 34 13.47 -28.13 -8.18
C SER A 34 13.97 -26.93 -7.37
N THR A 35 14.06 -25.76 -8.01
CA THR A 35 14.46 -24.51 -7.34
C THR A 35 13.50 -24.17 -6.20
N GLU A 36 12.20 -24.38 -6.36
CA GLU A 36 11.18 -24.18 -5.31
C GLU A 36 11.46 -25.10 -4.11
N THR A 37 11.88 -26.34 -4.38
CA THR A 37 12.24 -27.29 -3.34
C THR A 37 13.51 -26.86 -2.61
N HIS A 38 14.53 -26.35 -3.31
CA HIS A 38 15.71 -25.77 -2.66
C HIS A 38 15.35 -24.58 -1.76
N ILE A 39 14.50 -23.67 -2.23
CA ILE A 39 14.02 -22.50 -1.45
C ILE A 39 13.31 -22.97 -0.18
N LEU A 40 12.39 -23.95 -0.30
CA LEU A 40 11.68 -24.50 0.83
C LEU A 40 12.63 -25.17 1.83
N ILE A 41 13.60 -25.93 1.36
CA ILE A 41 14.57 -26.60 2.23
C ILE A 41 15.41 -25.57 2.97
N LEU A 42 16.00 -24.61 2.27
CA LEU A 42 16.88 -23.60 2.85
C LEU A 42 16.15 -22.70 3.86
N SER A 43 14.88 -22.35 3.62
CA SER A 43 14.06 -21.57 4.55
C SER A 43 13.71 -22.34 5.84
N LEU A 44 13.66 -23.67 5.78
CA LEU A 44 13.36 -24.51 6.94
C LEU A 44 14.59 -24.83 7.80
N LEU A 45 15.80 -24.79 7.23
CA LEU A 45 17.05 -25.15 7.94
C LEU A 45 17.23 -24.44 9.30
N PRO A 46 16.98 -23.12 9.46
CA PRO A 46 17.13 -22.43 10.75
C PRO A 46 16.25 -23.01 11.86
N SER A 47 15.11 -23.60 11.53
CA SER A 47 14.15 -24.15 12.50
C SER A 47 14.44 -25.60 12.93
N ARG A 48 15.30 -26.32 12.20
CA ARG A 48 15.43 -27.79 12.31
C ARG A 48 16.54 -28.30 13.24
N GLN A 49 17.14 -27.43 14.06
CA GLN A 49 18.17 -27.79 15.07
C GLN A 49 19.30 -28.69 14.53
N TYR A 50 19.78 -28.43 13.31
CA TYR A 50 20.91 -29.18 12.74
C TYR A 50 22.20 -28.93 13.53
N PRO A 51 23.04 -29.96 13.74
CA PRO A 51 24.44 -29.75 14.12
C PRO A 51 25.15 -28.84 13.11
N ASN A 52 25.94 -27.86 13.58
CA ASN A 52 26.57 -26.84 12.73
C ASN A 52 27.37 -27.43 11.55
N HIS A 53 28.11 -28.51 11.77
CA HIS A 53 28.91 -29.15 10.72
C HIS A 53 28.06 -29.79 9.62
N LEU A 54 26.87 -30.32 9.95
CA LEU A 54 25.92 -30.89 9.00
C LEU A 54 25.21 -29.79 8.21
N LEU A 55 24.78 -28.74 8.92
CA LEU A 55 24.17 -27.56 8.30
C LEU A 55 25.12 -26.91 7.30
N ARG A 56 26.41 -26.81 7.66
CA ARG A 56 27.45 -26.29 6.78
C ARG A 56 27.58 -27.09 5.49
N GLN A 57 27.53 -28.42 5.52
CA GLN A 57 27.60 -29.24 4.31
C GLN A 57 26.45 -28.92 3.34
N VAL A 58 25.22 -28.76 3.85
CA VAL A 58 24.06 -28.39 3.03
C VAL A 58 24.24 -27.00 2.42
N ARG A 59 24.76 -26.04 3.20
CA ARG A 59 25.01 -24.66 2.74
C ARG A 59 26.12 -24.58 1.70
N ASP A 60 27.25 -25.26 1.92
CA ASP A 60 28.36 -25.30 0.97
C ASP A 60 27.88 -25.88 -0.38
N LYS A 61 27.06 -26.95 -0.35
CA LYS A 61 26.43 -27.52 -1.56
C LYS A 61 25.47 -26.54 -2.23
N ALA A 62 24.66 -25.82 -1.46
CA ALA A 62 23.74 -24.81 -2.00
C ALA A 62 24.48 -23.60 -2.59
N LEU A 63 25.65 -23.24 -2.06
CA LEU A 63 26.52 -22.19 -2.59
C LEU A 63 27.15 -22.55 -3.94
N ASP A 64 27.20 -23.83 -4.30
CA ASP A 64 27.59 -24.30 -5.63
C ASP A 64 26.47 -24.18 -6.69
N SER A 65 25.25 -23.77 -6.30
CA SER A 65 24.11 -23.65 -7.22
C SER A 65 24.35 -22.58 -8.29
N GLU A 66 23.90 -22.85 -9.52
CA GLU A 66 23.90 -21.86 -10.61
C GLU A 66 22.89 -20.72 -10.33
N VAL A 67 21.87 -20.98 -9.52
CA VAL A 67 20.81 -20.02 -9.19
C VAL A 67 21.26 -19.08 -8.06
N PRO A 68 21.41 -17.76 -8.31
CA PRO A 68 21.91 -16.82 -7.30
C PRO A 68 21.09 -16.78 -6.02
N TYR A 69 19.76 -16.89 -6.14
CA TYR A 69 18.87 -16.87 -4.97
C TYR A 69 19.10 -18.06 -4.03
N ILE A 70 19.44 -19.24 -4.56
CA ILE A 70 19.80 -20.42 -3.75
C ILE A 70 21.12 -20.19 -3.02
N ARG A 71 22.11 -19.63 -3.72
CA ARG A 71 23.39 -19.24 -3.11
C ARG A 71 23.20 -18.21 -2.01
N TYR A 72 22.35 -17.21 -2.23
CA TYR A 72 21.98 -16.20 -1.24
C TYR A 72 21.36 -16.84 0.01
N LEU A 73 20.30 -17.63 -0.17
CA LEU A 73 19.59 -18.27 0.95
C LEU A 73 20.50 -19.21 1.77
N SER A 74 21.54 -19.78 1.15
CA SER A 74 22.46 -20.67 1.84
C SER A 74 23.23 -20.00 2.97
N TYR A 75 23.53 -18.69 2.87
CA TYR A 75 24.28 -17.94 3.89
C TYR A 75 23.54 -16.72 4.45
N ARG A 76 22.24 -16.59 4.19
CA ARG A 76 21.40 -15.54 4.77
C ARG A 76 21.43 -15.61 6.31
N GLY A 77 21.74 -14.48 6.95
CA GLY A 77 21.76 -14.35 8.42
C GLY A 77 22.88 -15.11 9.13
N ILE A 78 23.94 -15.50 8.42
CA ILE A 78 25.06 -16.26 9.02
C ILE A 78 26.18 -15.35 9.48
N TYR A 79 26.58 -15.54 10.73
CA TYR A 79 27.78 -14.94 11.30
C TYR A 79 29.01 -15.77 10.95
N PHE A 80 30.07 -15.10 10.51
CA PHE A 80 31.36 -15.72 10.18
C PHE A 80 32.37 -15.38 11.26
N ASP A 81 32.98 -16.41 11.85
CA ASP A 81 34.12 -16.30 12.74
C ASP A 81 35.38 -15.94 11.94
N ASN A 82 35.95 -14.78 12.25
CA ASN A 82 37.14 -14.27 11.57
C ASN A 82 38.42 -15.05 11.93
N ASP A 83 38.38 -15.92 12.94
CA ASP A 83 39.50 -16.78 13.33
C ASP A 83 39.41 -18.18 12.67
N ASN A 84 38.25 -18.53 12.10
CA ASN A 84 38.05 -19.83 11.45
C ASN A 84 38.43 -19.79 9.97
N ILE A 85 39.58 -20.37 9.62
CA ILE A 85 40.13 -20.42 8.25
C ILE A 85 39.10 -20.92 7.21
N VAL A 86 38.26 -21.90 7.56
CA VAL A 86 37.28 -22.44 6.61
C VAL A 86 36.17 -21.40 6.36
N GLU A 87 35.73 -20.68 7.39
CA GLU A 87 34.73 -19.61 7.26
C GLU A 87 35.26 -18.39 6.53
N ILE A 88 36.53 -18.03 6.74
CA ILE A 88 37.21 -16.98 5.96
C ILE A 88 37.20 -17.32 4.46
N LYS A 89 37.49 -18.58 4.10
CA LYS A 89 37.43 -19.02 2.70
C LYS A 89 36.02 -18.96 2.13
N THR A 90 35.02 -19.43 2.87
CA THR A 90 33.61 -19.35 2.46
C THR A 90 33.18 -17.89 2.28
N LYS A 91 33.52 -17.01 3.22
CA LYS A 91 33.24 -15.57 3.15
C LYS A 91 33.87 -14.92 1.93
N SER A 92 35.15 -15.21 1.66
CA SER A 92 35.85 -14.69 0.47
C SER A 92 35.19 -15.15 -0.83
N ARG A 93 34.69 -16.39 -0.88
CA ARG A 93 33.93 -16.91 -2.02
C ARG A 93 32.60 -16.16 -2.21
N ILE A 94 31.87 -15.89 -1.14
CA ILE A 94 30.63 -15.11 -1.17
C ILE A 94 30.91 -13.67 -1.65
N GLU A 95 31.90 -13.00 -1.07
CA GLU A 95 32.27 -11.62 -1.40
C GLU A 95 32.82 -11.45 -2.84
N SER A 96 33.22 -12.55 -3.47
CA SER A 96 33.65 -12.58 -4.89
C SER A 96 32.57 -13.09 -5.84
N ASP A 97 31.36 -13.40 -5.36
CA ASP A 97 30.26 -13.87 -6.20
C ASP A 97 29.90 -12.79 -7.27
N PRO A 98 29.65 -13.21 -8.52
CA PRO A 98 29.25 -12.28 -9.57
C PRO A 98 27.92 -11.59 -9.28
N ASP A 99 27.00 -12.24 -8.56
CA ASP A 99 25.69 -11.69 -8.24
C ASP A 99 25.75 -10.82 -6.97
N SER A 100 25.22 -9.59 -7.05
CA SER A 100 25.26 -8.66 -5.92
C SER A 100 24.45 -9.12 -4.72
N LEU A 101 23.37 -9.88 -4.92
CA LEU A 101 22.55 -10.40 -3.82
C LEU A 101 23.36 -11.37 -2.94
N VAL A 102 24.14 -12.24 -3.59
CA VAL A 102 25.03 -13.17 -2.89
C VAL A 102 26.21 -12.40 -2.28
N ARG A 103 26.84 -11.52 -3.06
CA ARG A 103 28.02 -10.75 -2.63
C ARG A 103 27.83 -10.02 -1.30
N TYR A 104 26.66 -9.42 -1.12
CA TYR A 104 26.38 -8.58 0.05
C TYR A 104 25.62 -9.31 1.17
N VAL A 105 25.36 -10.62 1.06
CA VAL A 105 24.64 -11.37 2.12
C VAL A 105 25.34 -11.31 3.48
N THR A 106 26.68 -11.19 3.51
CA THR A 106 27.46 -11.07 4.74
C THR A 106 27.28 -9.72 5.46
N LYS A 107 26.66 -8.75 4.79
CA LYS A 107 26.29 -7.44 5.32
C LYS A 107 24.91 -7.45 5.99
N GLU A 108 24.15 -8.52 5.83
CA GLU A 108 22.91 -8.73 6.58
C GLU A 108 23.28 -9.09 8.02
N GLN A 109 23.29 -8.10 8.92
CA GLN A 109 23.56 -8.28 10.34
C GLN A 109 22.50 -7.57 11.18
N ASP A 110 21.96 -8.26 12.18
CA ASP A 110 20.95 -7.67 13.10
C ASP A 110 21.60 -6.67 14.08
N PHE A 111 22.90 -6.82 14.35
CA PHE A 111 23.64 -5.97 15.27
C PHE A 111 24.14 -4.69 14.59
N SER A 112 23.36 -3.61 14.68
CA SER A 112 23.77 -2.28 14.19
C SER A 112 24.70 -1.51 15.14
N LEU A 113 25.02 -2.08 16.30
CA LEU A 113 25.90 -1.47 17.32
C LEU A 113 27.34 -1.40 16.78
N GLY A 114 27.64 -0.33 16.04
CA GLY A 114 28.93 -0.10 15.39
C GLY A 114 28.87 0.01 13.87
N ASP A 115 27.68 -0.12 13.25
CA ASP A 115 27.52 0.12 11.82
C ASP A 115 27.66 1.62 11.52
N VAL A 116 28.86 2.01 11.10
CA VAL A 116 29.24 3.39 10.79
C VAL A 116 28.47 3.88 9.57
N GLU A 117 28.18 3.00 8.61
CA GLU A 117 27.43 3.38 7.41
C GLU A 117 25.97 3.70 7.75
N LEU A 118 25.29 2.89 8.57
CA LEU A 118 23.91 3.17 9.00
C LEU A 118 23.80 4.46 9.85
N SER A 119 24.88 4.86 10.52
CA SER A 119 24.88 6.05 11.38
C SER A 119 25.12 7.36 10.62
N ASP A 120 25.65 7.27 9.39
CA ASP A 120 26.02 8.39 8.53
C ASP A 120 25.36 8.24 7.14
N PRO A 121 24.27 8.98 6.86
CA PRO A 121 23.56 8.90 5.58
C PRO A 121 24.46 9.09 4.35
N LYS A 122 25.52 9.91 4.43
CA LYS A 122 26.47 10.08 3.32
C LYS A 122 27.20 8.79 3.00
N LYS A 123 27.65 8.07 4.02
CA LYS A 123 28.32 6.78 3.85
C LYS A 123 27.35 5.71 3.39
N PHE A 124 26.14 5.69 3.94
CA PHE A 124 25.09 4.77 3.51
C PHE A 124 24.77 4.90 2.01
N PHE A 125 24.53 6.12 1.54
CA PHE A 125 24.23 6.37 0.12
C PHE A 125 25.45 6.30 -0.81
N ALA A 126 26.67 6.26 -0.26
CA ALA A 126 27.88 5.97 -1.04
C ALA A 126 28.04 4.47 -1.38
N LEU A 127 27.30 3.58 -0.71
CA LEU A 127 27.32 2.14 -1.00
C LEU A 127 26.64 1.83 -2.35
N PRO A 128 26.82 0.63 -2.91
CA PRO A 128 25.93 0.13 -3.95
C PRO A 128 24.52 -0.15 -3.40
N GLN A 129 23.47 -0.01 -4.23
CA GLN A 129 22.08 -0.21 -3.80
C GLN A 129 21.87 -1.60 -3.18
N ALA A 130 22.42 -2.66 -3.79
CA ALA A 130 22.32 -4.01 -3.24
C ALA A 130 22.93 -4.16 -1.84
N GLU A 131 24.00 -3.41 -1.54
CA GLU A 131 24.62 -3.39 -0.20
C GLU A 131 23.77 -2.61 0.80
N ARG A 132 23.14 -1.49 0.38
CA ARG A 132 22.16 -0.77 1.21
C ARG A 132 20.99 -1.67 1.61
N LEU A 133 20.43 -2.39 0.65
CA LEU A 133 19.31 -3.31 0.90
C LEU A 133 19.72 -4.43 1.85
N ALA A 134 20.90 -5.03 1.66
CA ALA A 134 21.42 -6.03 2.60
C ALA A 134 21.53 -5.50 4.03
N LYS A 135 21.98 -4.25 4.22
CA LYS A 135 22.08 -3.64 5.56
C LYS A 135 20.74 -3.44 6.27
N VAL A 136 19.63 -3.31 5.55
CA VAL A 136 18.30 -3.09 6.15
C VAL A 136 17.44 -4.35 6.21
N ARG A 137 17.67 -5.33 5.33
CA ARG A 137 16.82 -6.52 5.15
C ARG A 137 16.66 -7.40 6.39
N ILE A 138 17.64 -7.44 7.28
CA ILE A 138 17.51 -8.18 8.55
C ILE A 138 17.52 -7.29 9.79
N LEU A 139 17.55 -5.97 9.60
CA LEU A 139 17.59 -5.00 10.68
C LEU A 139 16.24 -4.99 11.41
N LEU A 140 16.23 -5.33 12.69
CA LEU A 140 15.01 -5.32 13.50
C LEU A 140 14.77 -3.95 14.17
N GLY A 141 15.83 -3.25 14.58
CA GLY A 141 15.75 -1.97 15.29
C GLY A 141 16.31 -0.79 14.49
N SER A 142 16.88 0.19 15.19
CA SER A 142 17.55 1.37 14.61
C SER A 142 16.63 2.33 13.86
N GLY A 143 15.36 2.45 14.27
CA GLY A 143 14.40 3.38 13.68
C GLY A 143 14.93 4.82 13.60
N GLU A 144 15.68 5.29 14.60
CA GLU A 144 16.33 6.61 14.57
C GLU A 144 17.36 6.78 13.44
N LYS A 145 18.14 5.73 13.16
CA LYS A 145 19.15 5.74 12.09
C LYS A 145 18.46 5.73 10.73
N ILE A 146 17.43 4.90 10.57
CA ILE A 146 16.64 4.83 9.34
C ILE A 146 15.90 6.14 9.10
N ALA A 147 15.27 6.73 10.12
CA ALA A 147 14.65 8.05 10.03
C ALA A 147 15.65 9.11 9.56
N ARG A 148 16.88 9.12 10.10
CA ARG A 148 17.95 10.04 9.67
C ARG A 148 18.36 9.83 8.21
N ILE A 149 18.46 8.59 7.76
CA ILE A 149 18.75 8.25 6.35
C ILE A 149 17.64 8.81 5.44
N ILE A 150 16.37 8.63 5.82
CA ILE A 150 15.22 9.14 5.08
C ILE A 150 15.24 10.68 5.05
N SER A 151 15.37 11.33 6.21
CA SER A 151 15.42 12.80 6.31
C SER A 151 16.54 13.40 5.46
N ASP A 152 17.73 12.79 5.44
CA ASP A 152 18.85 13.24 4.60
C ASP A 152 18.55 13.06 3.10
N ALA A 153 17.93 11.95 2.71
CA ALA A 153 17.54 11.72 1.32
C ALA A 153 16.46 12.71 0.84
N VAL A 154 15.45 12.96 1.67
CA VAL A 154 14.39 13.96 1.44
C VAL A 154 14.97 15.37 1.36
N GLY A 155 15.82 15.74 2.33
CA GLY A 155 16.43 17.07 2.43
C GLY A 155 17.38 17.41 1.28
N ARG A 156 18.00 16.41 0.65
CA ARG A 156 18.82 16.57 -0.57
C ARG A 156 17.99 16.80 -1.84
N LYS A 157 16.65 16.82 -1.74
CA LYS A 157 15.66 16.91 -2.82
C LYS A 157 15.74 15.70 -3.75
N LEU A 158 14.88 14.72 -3.46
CA LEU A 158 14.63 13.55 -4.32
C LEU A 158 14.31 14.01 -5.75
N ILE A 159 14.82 13.30 -6.76
CA ILE A 159 14.54 13.59 -8.17
C ILE A 159 13.05 13.27 -8.42
N THR A 160 12.33 14.23 -9.02
CA THR A 160 10.98 13.97 -9.53
C THR A 160 11.00 12.89 -10.62
N PRO A 161 9.91 12.14 -10.84
CA PRO A 161 9.93 10.85 -11.57
C PRO A 161 10.33 10.91 -13.06
N TRP A 162 10.57 12.10 -13.61
CA TRP A 162 10.71 12.34 -15.05
C TRP A 162 12.02 13.05 -15.45
N GLY A 163 12.99 13.16 -14.53
CA GLY A 163 14.26 13.86 -14.73
C GLY A 163 15.41 12.94 -15.13
N SER A 164 15.89 13.07 -16.36
CA SER A 164 16.97 12.33 -17.00
C SER A 164 18.25 12.20 -16.17
N SER A 165 18.68 10.94 -15.97
CA SER A 165 19.99 10.46 -15.51
C SER A 165 20.47 10.93 -14.12
N PRO A 166 20.85 10.00 -13.22
CA PRO A 166 21.37 10.34 -11.89
C PRO A 166 22.70 11.11 -12.04
N GLN A 167 22.65 12.43 -11.90
CA GLN A 167 23.84 13.23 -11.63
C GLN A 167 24.22 13.01 -10.17
N ASP A 168 25.42 12.44 -9.98
CA ASP A 168 26.22 12.29 -8.75
C ASP A 168 25.48 12.47 -7.41
N GLY A 169 25.05 11.34 -6.83
CA GLY A 169 24.72 11.25 -5.40
C GLY A 169 23.28 11.55 -4.99
N LYS A 170 22.33 11.63 -5.95
CA LYS A 170 20.90 11.77 -5.66
C LYS A 170 20.22 10.40 -5.52
N VAL A 171 19.43 10.25 -4.46
CA VAL A 171 18.63 9.06 -4.16
C VAL A 171 17.28 9.18 -4.86
N SER A 172 16.80 8.10 -5.48
CA SER A 172 15.48 8.09 -6.12
C SER A 172 14.37 7.76 -5.11
N GLU A 173 13.13 8.16 -5.41
CA GLU A 173 11.97 7.80 -4.58
C GLU A 173 11.76 6.27 -4.55
N THR A 174 11.89 5.60 -5.70
CA THR A 174 11.84 4.14 -5.81
C THR A 174 12.88 3.46 -4.92
N GLU A 175 14.10 3.98 -4.89
CA GLU A 175 15.17 3.43 -4.06
C GLU A 175 14.88 3.57 -2.56
N LEU A 176 14.28 4.68 -2.12
CA LEU A 176 13.81 4.82 -0.74
C LEU A 176 12.67 3.84 -0.43
N CYS A 177 11.75 3.64 -1.36
CA CYS A 177 10.69 2.65 -1.22
C CYS A 177 11.25 1.23 -1.10
N ASP A 178 12.28 0.86 -1.87
CA ASP A 178 12.93 -0.45 -1.75
C ASP A 178 13.56 -0.63 -0.36
N ILE A 179 14.28 0.39 0.14
CA ILE A 179 14.91 0.38 1.47
C ILE A 179 13.85 0.22 2.56
N LEU A 180 12.76 0.99 2.48
CA LEU A 180 11.67 0.93 3.44
C LEU A 180 10.88 -0.38 3.34
N SER A 181 10.74 -0.95 2.15
CA SER A 181 10.04 -2.23 1.96
C SER A 181 10.80 -3.37 2.62
N ASP A 182 12.13 -3.42 2.43
CA ASP A 182 12.99 -4.40 3.10
C ASP A 182 13.06 -4.18 4.63
N TYR A 183 12.68 -3.00 5.14
CA TYR A 183 12.70 -2.68 6.57
C TYR A 183 11.33 -2.84 7.26
N LEU A 184 10.29 -2.14 6.80
CA LEU A 184 8.99 -1.99 7.47
C LEU A 184 8.00 -3.12 7.22
N ILE A 185 7.98 -3.70 6.01
CA ILE A 185 6.96 -4.70 5.62
C ILE A 185 7.20 -6.05 6.32
N ARG A 186 8.41 -6.24 6.86
CA ARG A 186 8.82 -7.49 7.48
C ARG A 186 7.98 -7.83 8.71
N PRO A 187 7.51 -9.09 8.84
CA PRO A 187 6.80 -9.52 10.04
C PRO A 187 7.60 -9.29 11.31
N GLU A 188 8.93 -9.49 11.27
CA GLU A 188 9.78 -9.36 12.45
C GLU A 188 9.90 -7.89 12.92
N PHE A 189 9.79 -6.92 12.02
CA PHE A 189 9.72 -5.51 12.38
C PHE A 189 8.48 -5.26 13.24
N ARG A 190 7.31 -5.72 12.78
CA ARG A 190 6.05 -5.57 13.54
C ARG A 190 6.08 -6.33 14.86
N GLU A 191 6.56 -7.58 14.87
CA GLU A 191 6.68 -8.41 16.08
C GLU A 191 7.51 -7.71 17.16
N ARG A 192 8.64 -7.09 16.79
CA ARG A 192 9.49 -6.34 17.72
C ARG A 192 8.73 -5.27 18.50
N PHE A 193 7.83 -4.52 17.86
CA PHE A 193 7.08 -3.43 18.54
C PHE A 193 5.84 -3.92 19.31
N LEU A 194 5.40 -5.16 19.05
CA LEU A 194 4.31 -5.81 19.79
C LEU A 194 4.79 -6.55 21.05
N GLU A 195 6.03 -7.00 21.07
CA GLU A 195 6.61 -7.71 22.23
C GLU A 195 6.83 -6.76 23.42
N GLU A 196 6.12 -7.04 24.52
CA GLU A 196 6.37 -6.45 25.84
C GLU A 196 7.72 -6.94 26.39
N THR A 197 8.59 -6.02 26.82
CA THR A 197 9.94 -6.35 27.27
C THR A 197 10.21 -5.72 28.64
N TYR A 198 10.49 -6.53 29.66
CA TYR A 198 10.48 -6.08 31.06
C TYR A 198 11.73 -5.33 31.56
N ASP A 199 12.66 -4.89 30.69
CA ASP A 199 13.89 -4.21 31.12
C ASP A 199 13.80 -2.67 31.14
N GLY A 200 12.70 -2.09 30.63
CA GLY A 200 12.43 -0.65 30.54
C GLY A 200 13.33 0.14 29.57
N TRP A 201 14.60 -0.23 29.45
CA TRP A 201 15.55 0.38 28.52
C TRP A 201 15.20 0.07 27.07
N LEU A 202 14.93 -1.21 26.74
CA LEU A 202 14.57 -1.62 25.40
C LEU A 202 13.23 -1.03 24.98
N GLU A 203 12.29 -0.92 25.91
CA GLU A 203 10.98 -0.28 25.71
C GLU A 203 11.12 1.20 25.35
N HIS A 204 11.97 1.93 26.09
CA HIS A 204 12.29 3.31 25.79
C HIS A 204 12.95 3.45 24.41
N THR A 205 13.93 2.59 24.09
CA THR A 205 14.59 2.60 22.77
C THR A 205 13.60 2.32 21.64
N LYS A 206 12.72 1.33 21.76
CA LYS A 206 11.69 1.06 20.74
C LYS A 206 10.75 2.27 20.57
N GLY A 207 10.36 2.92 21.66
CA GLY A 207 9.53 4.13 21.62
C GLY A 207 10.19 5.28 20.87
N GLU A 208 11.45 5.59 21.15
CA GLU A 208 12.19 6.66 20.44
C GLU A 208 12.47 6.30 18.97
N GLU A 209 12.77 5.03 18.68
CA GLU A 209 12.90 4.52 17.30
C GLU A 209 11.62 4.75 16.50
N LEU A 210 10.46 4.38 17.06
CA LEU A 210 9.16 4.53 16.41
C LEU A 210 8.77 6.00 16.24
N LYS A 211 9.00 6.82 17.27
CA LYS A 211 8.76 8.26 17.23
C LYS A 211 9.59 8.94 16.14
N ALA A 212 10.88 8.58 16.00
CA ALA A 212 11.74 9.13 14.96
C ALA A 212 11.22 8.79 13.55
N LEU A 213 10.73 7.56 13.34
CA LEU A 213 10.12 7.16 12.07
C LEU A 213 8.81 7.92 11.78
N TRP A 214 7.93 8.09 12.77
CA TRP A 214 6.72 8.89 12.58
C TRP A 214 7.02 10.36 12.26
N ASN A 215 8.07 10.93 12.87
CA ASN A 215 8.43 12.34 12.66
C ASN A 215 8.87 12.66 11.23
N VAL A 216 9.45 11.71 10.49
CA VAL A 216 9.88 11.95 9.10
C VAL A 216 8.77 11.69 8.09
N ALA A 217 7.71 10.96 8.44
CA ALA A 217 6.64 10.59 7.52
C ALA A 217 5.94 11.80 6.83
N PRO A 218 5.63 12.93 7.51
CA PRO A 218 5.04 14.10 6.87
C PRO A 218 5.95 14.78 5.85
N GLU A 219 7.27 14.68 6.03
CA GLU A 219 8.26 15.34 5.16
C GLU A 219 8.55 14.55 3.88
N CYS A 220 8.16 13.28 3.84
CA CYS A 220 8.43 12.38 2.73
C CYS A 220 7.53 12.65 1.51
N PRO A 221 7.99 12.32 0.28
CA PRO A 221 7.12 12.23 -0.88
C PRO A 221 5.95 11.28 -0.65
N ALA A 222 4.89 11.45 -1.44
CA ALA A 222 3.65 10.70 -1.28
C ALA A 222 3.85 9.17 -1.22
N SER A 223 4.64 8.57 -2.12
CA SER A 223 4.77 7.09 -2.12
C SER A 223 5.56 6.56 -0.93
N VAL A 224 6.62 7.28 -0.52
CA VAL A 224 7.42 6.96 0.66
C VAL A 224 6.59 7.13 1.93
N SER A 225 5.85 8.24 2.03
CA SER A 225 4.97 8.53 3.16
C SER A 225 3.84 7.51 3.29
N THR A 226 3.18 7.14 2.19
CA THR A 226 2.15 6.08 2.18
C THR A 226 2.71 4.77 2.73
N LEU A 227 3.86 4.33 2.23
CA LEU A 227 4.49 3.09 2.69
C LEU A 227 4.81 3.13 4.19
N MET A 228 5.29 4.27 4.69
CA MET A 228 5.53 4.46 6.12
C MET A 228 4.23 4.41 6.93
N ILE A 229 3.22 5.18 6.50
CA ILE A 229 1.93 5.27 7.19
C ILE A 229 1.23 3.93 7.21
N GLU A 230 1.30 3.11 6.16
CA GLU A 230 0.66 1.79 6.12
C GLU A 230 1.29 0.77 7.08
N HIS A 231 2.60 0.82 7.28
CA HIS A 231 3.35 -0.23 7.97
C HIS A 231 3.89 0.14 9.36
N LEU A 232 3.96 1.42 9.72
CA LEU A 232 4.46 1.82 11.04
C LEU A 232 3.49 1.41 12.17
N PRO A 233 3.96 0.78 13.26
CA PRO A 233 3.14 0.53 14.43
C PRO A 233 2.56 1.83 15.03
N VAL A 234 1.31 1.76 15.52
CA VAL A 234 0.69 2.88 16.24
C VAL A 234 1.27 3.02 17.64
N LYS A 235 1.63 1.89 18.26
CA LYS A 235 2.06 1.79 19.64
C LYS A 235 3.33 0.95 19.75
N SER A 236 4.14 1.27 20.75
CA SER A 236 5.32 0.50 21.13
C SER A 236 5.67 0.78 22.59
N ALA A 237 5.50 -0.21 23.48
CA ALA A 237 5.83 -0.10 24.89
C ALA A 237 5.34 1.22 25.54
N PHE A 238 6.23 2.16 25.87
CA PHE A 238 5.86 3.47 26.44
C PHE A 238 5.30 4.49 25.44
N PHE A 239 5.46 4.24 24.14
CA PHE A 239 4.92 5.07 23.08
C PHE A 239 3.50 4.61 22.77
N SER A 240 2.50 5.33 23.30
CA SER A 240 1.11 4.89 23.27
C SER A 240 0.36 5.25 21.99
N GLU A 241 0.76 6.32 21.29
CA GLU A 241 0.01 6.93 20.19
C GLU A 241 0.93 7.70 19.24
N ILE A 242 0.44 7.99 18.03
CA ILE A 242 1.12 8.84 17.05
C ILE A 242 1.24 10.27 17.61
N PRO A 243 2.37 10.96 17.48
CA PRO A 243 2.53 12.28 18.07
C PRO A 243 1.57 13.29 17.41
N ASN A 244 0.88 14.11 18.21
CA ASN A 244 -0.08 15.08 17.69
C ASN A 244 0.55 16.06 16.68
N ASP A 245 1.81 16.46 16.91
CA ASP A 245 2.53 17.35 16.00
C ASP A 245 2.88 16.68 14.66
N VAL A 246 2.92 15.35 14.59
CA VAL A 246 3.03 14.61 13.34
C VAL A 246 1.69 14.66 12.60
N ILE A 247 0.59 14.36 13.31
CA ILE A 247 -0.77 14.37 12.73
C ILE A 247 -1.11 15.73 12.13
N GLU A 248 -0.77 16.82 12.84
CA GLU A 248 -0.99 18.20 12.38
C GLU A 248 -0.20 18.59 11.12
N LYS A 249 0.90 17.87 10.83
CA LYS A 249 1.75 18.11 9.65
C LYS A 249 1.36 17.26 8.44
N LEU A 250 0.52 16.23 8.62
CA LEU A 250 0.11 15.37 7.52
C LEU A 250 -0.80 16.13 6.55
N ASP A 251 -0.54 15.98 5.25
CA ASP A 251 -1.44 16.48 4.23
C ASP A 251 -2.71 15.62 4.07
N ASP A 252 -3.66 16.08 3.26
CA ASP A 252 -4.94 15.39 3.07
C ASP A 252 -4.77 13.96 2.51
N TYR A 253 -3.76 13.70 1.68
CA TYR A 253 -3.50 12.38 1.10
C TYR A 253 -2.87 11.42 2.11
N GLN A 254 -1.93 11.93 2.91
CA GLN A 254 -1.32 11.21 4.02
C GLN A 254 -2.36 10.89 5.12
N LEU A 255 -3.23 11.84 5.46
CA LEU A 255 -4.35 11.61 6.40
C LEU A 255 -5.35 10.59 5.85
N GLN A 256 -5.64 10.62 4.55
CA GLN A 256 -6.48 9.62 3.91
C GLN A 256 -5.88 8.21 4.10
N THR A 257 -4.58 8.04 3.83
CA THR A 257 -3.86 6.78 4.04
C THR A 257 -3.94 6.34 5.50
N LEU A 258 -3.71 7.28 6.43
CA LEU A 258 -3.78 7.04 7.87
C LEU A 258 -5.17 6.55 8.30
N PHE A 259 -6.23 7.14 7.76
CA PHE A 259 -7.60 6.82 8.18
C PHE A 259 -8.12 5.49 7.67
N TYR A 260 -7.59 4.94 6.58
CA TYR A 260 -7.91 3.59 6.15
C TYR A 260 -7.30 2.49 7.03
N ARG A 261 -6.48 2.84 8.02
CA ARG A 261 -5.96 1.88 8.98
C ARG A 261 -6.96 1.56 10.10
N PRO A 262 -7.31 0.28 10.31
CA PRO A 262 -8.27 -0.12 11.35
C PRO A 262 -7.70 -0.04 12.78
N ASP A 263 -6.38 0.01 12.95
CA ASP A 263 -5.72 0.09 14.26
C ASP A 263 -5.55 1.53 14.79
N ILE A 264 -5.99 2.54 14.03
CA ILE A 264 -5.84 3.96 14.38
C ILE A 264 -7.15 4.56 14.91
N GLY A 265 -7.21 4.71 16.23
CA GLY A 265 -8.35 5.22 17.01
C GLY A 265 -8.40 6.73 17.19
N LEU A 266 -8.35 7.51 16.10
CA LEU A 266 -8.42 8.98 16.12
C LEU A 266 -9.87 9.51 15.98
N SER A 267 -10.77 9.07 16.86
CA SER A 267 -12.23 9.30 16.71
C SER A 267 -12.60 10.77 16.54
N ASP A 268 -12.03 11.65 17.36
CA ASP A 268 -12.42 13.06 17.40
C ASP A 268 -11.93 13.81 16.15
N LEU A 269 -10.72 13.50 15.67
CA LEU A 269 -10.19 14.04 14.42
C LEU A 269 -10.95 13.51 13.20
N ARG A 270 -11.32 12.22 13.19
CA ARG A 270 -12.14 11.64 12.12
C ARG A 270 -13.50 12.33 12.03
N LYS A 271 -14.15 12.58 13.17
CA LYS A 271 -15.40 13.34 13.23
C LYS A 271 -15.24 14.76 12.72
N SER A 272 -14.22 15.49 13.20
CA SER A 272 -14.01 16.88 12.78
C SER A 272 -13.76 16.99 11.28
N ILE A 273 -13.04 16.03 10.68
CA ILE A 273 -12.81 15.97 9.23
C ILE A 273 -14.07 15.57 8.48
N PHE A 274 -14.79 14.54 8.92
CA PHE A 274 -16.03 14.07 8.28
C PHE A 274 -17.07 15.19 8.16
N PHE A 275 -17.28 15.97 9.22
CA PHE A 275 -18.25 17.08 9.23
C PHE A 275 -17.73 18.36 8.55
N ASN A 276 -16.43 18.48 8.27
CA ASN A 276 -15.87 19.64 7.59
C ASN A 276 -16.07 19.57 6.07
N LYS A 277 -17.02 20.35 5.54
CA LYS A 277 -17.36 20.42 4.11
C LYS A 277 -16.28 21.07 3.23
N GLU A 278 -15.29 21.74 3.81
CA GLU A 278 -14.14 22.29 3.07
C GLU A 278 -13.12 21.21 2.70
N LYS A 279 -13.17 20.04 3.36
CA LYS A 279 -12.29 18.91 3.07
C LYS A 279 -12.77 18.12 1.85
N SER A 280 -11.82 17.53 1.15
CA SER A 280 -12.11 16.69 -0.02
C SER A 280 -13.00 15.51 0.35
N GLU A 281 -13.90 15.11 -0.56
CA GLU A 281 -14.81 13.98 -0.33
C GLU A 281 -14.05 12.69 0.00
N ASN A 282 -12.94 12.43 -0.70
CA ASN A 282 -12.08 11.26 -0.44
C ASN A 282 -11.55 11.21 1.01
N LEU A 283 -11.10 12.36 1.54
CA LEU A 283 -10.61 12.43 2.92
C LEU A 283 -11.76 12.26 3.93
N ARG A 284 -12.93 12.86 3.66
CA ARG A 284 -14.13 12.71 4.50
C ARG A 284 -14.61 11.25 4.55
N VAL A 285 -14.61 10.57 3.41
CA VAL A 285 -14.92 9.14 3.27
C VAL A 285 -13.91 8.30 4.05
N ALA A 286 -12.61 8.56 3.92
CA ALA A 286 -11.59 7.82 4.66
C ALA A 286 -11.74 8.04 6.17
N ALA A 287 -12.01 9.26 6.63
CA ALA A 287 -12.28 9.55 8.04
C ALA A 287 -13.43 8.72 8.61
N ALA A 288 -14.49 8.48 7.82
CA ALA A 288 -15.65 7.67 8.19
C ALA A 288 -15.41 6.15 8.15
N SER A 289 -14.25 5.67 7.67
CA SER A 289 -14.07 4.25 7.33
C SER A 289 -13.94 3.31 8.55
N TYR A 290 -13.02 3.61 9.47
CA TYR A 290 -12.71 2.81 10.66
C TYR A 290 -12.66 3.69 11.92
N ASN A 291 -12.92 3.10 13.09
CA ASN A 291 -12.94 3.77 14.39
C ASN A 291 -13.81 5.06 14.39
N PHE A 292 -14.83 5.07 13.55
CA PHE A 292 -15.76 6.17 13.36
C PHE A 292 -17.11 5.79 13.94
N SER A 293 -17.66 6.66 14.79
CA SER A 293 -18.97 6.46 15.41
C SER A 293 -19.75 7.76 15.37
N LEU A 294 -21.08 7.64 15.28
CA LEU A 294 -22.00 8.77 15.35
C LEU A 294 -22.87 8.61 16.59
N ASP A 295 -22.96 9.67 17.39
CA ASP A 295 -23.98 9.78 18.42
C ASP A 295 -25.36 10.10 17.79
N ASN A 296 -26.40 10.12 18.63
CA ASN A 296 -27.77 10.33 18.15
C ASN A 296 -27.97 11.74 17.54
N LYS A 297 -27.29 12.75 18.09
CA LYS A 297 -27.39 14.14 17.65
C LYS A 297 -26.63 14.35 16.35
N GLU A 298 -25.43 13.78 16.24
CA GLU A 298 -24.60 13.82 15.04
C GLU A 298 -25.31 13.15 13.85
N PHE A 299 -25.98 12.00 14.05
CA PHE A 299 -26.76 11.39 12.98
C PHE A 299 -28.02 12.21 12.62
N GLN A 300 -28.71 12.79 13.61
CA GLN A 300 -29.83 13.69 13.36
C GLN A 300 -29.41 14.92 12.54
N GLU A 301 -28.21 15.46 12.78
CA GLU A 301 -27.65 16.57 11.99
C GLU A 301 -27.54 16.19 10.51
N ILE A 302 -27.08 14.98 10.20
CA ILE A 302 -27.01 14.46 8.84
C ILE A 302 -28.41 14.34 8.22
N LEU A 303 -29.38 13.81 8.97
CA LEU A 303 -30.77 13.67 8.50
C LEU A 303 -31.45 15.02 8.23
N SER A 304 -30.99 16.07 8.90
CA SER A 304 -31.51 17.44 8.76
C SER A 304 -30.92 18.20 7.56
N LEU A 305 -29.93 17.63 6.85
CA LEU A 305 -29.36 18.23 5.64
C LEU A 305 -30.36 18.26 4.47
N PRO A 306 -30.18 19.16 3.48
CA PRO A 306 -30.94 19.11 2.23
C PRO A 306 -30.86 17.73 1.58
N GLU A 307 -31.95 17.27 0.96
CA GLU A 307 -32.12 15.90 0.47
C GLU A 307 -30.92 15.36 -0.31
N LYS A 308 -30.39 16.14 -1.27
CA LYS A 308 -29.24 15.73 -2.08
C LYS A 308 -27.98 15.50 -1.22
N GLU A 309 -27.71 16.42 -0.30
CA GLU A 309 -26.53 16.33 0.58
C GLU A 309 -26.69 15.21 1.60
N ARG A 310 -27.87 15.13 2.25
CA ARG A 310 -28.24 14.04 3.15
C ARG A 310 -28.00 12.69 2.49
N ASN A 311 -28.58 12.47 1.31
CA ASN A 311 -28.47 11.19 0.63
C ASN A 311 -27.01 10.88 0.29
N ASN A 312 -26.20 11.86 -0.12
CA ASN A 312 -24.76 11.64 -0.35
C ASN A 312 -24.03 11.20 0.92
N GLU A 313 -24.28 11.84 2.06
CA GLU A 313 -23.66 11.46 3.34
C GLU A 313 -24.11 10.08 3.81
N LEU A 314 -25.40 9.75 3.67
CA LEU A 314 -25.92 8.43 4.03
C LEU A 314 -25.28 7.33 3.16
N ARG A 315 -25.11 7.56 1.85
CA ARG A 315 -24.43 6.62 0.94
C ARG A 315 -22.97 6.39 1.35
N ASN A 316 -22.26 7.47 1.68
CA ASN A 316 -20.86 7.39 2.13
C ASN A 316 -20.75 6.60 3.43
N LEU A 317 -21.63 6.84 4.40
CA LEU A 317 -21.66 6.08 5.66
C LEU A 317 -22.02 4.61 5.44
N ALA A 318 -23.00 4.31 4.58
CA ALA A 318 -23.42 2.95 4.29
C ALA A 318 -22.32 2.12 3.60
N THR A 319 -21.57 2.75 2.70
CA THR A 319 -20.55 2.08 1.87
C THR A 319 -19.23 1.89 2.62
N TYR A 320 -18.77 2.93 3.33
CA TYR A 320 -17.38 2.98 3.79
C TYR A 320 -17.21 2.74 5.29
N SER A 321 -18.23 2.98 6.12
CA SER A 321 -18.09 2.82 7.57
C SER A 321 -18.16 1.36 8.03
N HIS A 322 -17.25 0.98 8.92
CA HIS A 322 -17.15 -0.37 9.47
C HIS A 322 -17.60 -0.46 10.93
N ASP A 323 -17.56 0.63 11.69
CA ASP A 323 -17.71 0.61 13.15
C ASP A 323 -18.96 1.32 13.71
N LEU A 324 -19.92 1.69 12.85
CA LEU A 324 -21.17 2.33 13.30
C LEU A 324 -22.00 1.43 14.24
N ARG A 325 -22.84 2.05 15.06
CA ARG A 325 -23.80 1.34 15.92
C ARG A 325 -24.83 0.58 15.06
N LEU A 326 -25.32 -0.54 15.57
CA LEU A 326 -26.28 -1.38 14.85
C LEU A 326 -27.55 -0.62 14.43
N CYS A 327 -28.11 0.21 15.30
CA CYS A 327 -29.28 1.04 14.98
C CYS A 327 -28.99 2.06 13.88
N VAL A 328 -27.75 2.57 13.79
CA VAL A 328 -27.36 3.51 12.73
C VAL A 328 -27.29 2.78 11.39
N TYR A 329 -26.74 1.57 11.33
CA TYR A 329 -26.79 0.78 10.09
C TYR A 329 -28.22 0.44 9.66
N GLN A 330 -29.09 0.10 10.61
CA GLN A 330 -30.50 -0.14 10.31
C GLN A 330 -31.17 1.13 9.77
N ALA A 331 -30.92 2.30 10.40
CA ALA A 331 -31.44 3.57 9.91
C ALA A 331 -30.90 3.92 8.52
N LEU A 332 -29.61 3.72 8.26
CA LEU A 332 -29.01 3.93 6.94
C LEU A 332 -29.72 3.11 5.86
N TYR A 333 -29.98 1.82 6.15
CA TYR A 333 -30.76 0.95 5.26
C TYR A 333 -32.16 1.53 5.02
N ASP A 334 -32.93 1.79 6.08
CA ASP A 334 -34.31 2.24 5.96
C ASP A 334 -34.44 3.59 5.21
N TYR A 335 -33.55 4.55 5.49
CA TYR A 335 -33.56 5.85 4.78
C TYR A 335 -33.12 5.74 3.32
N LEU A 336 -32.09 4.93 3.00
CA LEU A 336 -31.61 4.79 1.62
C LEU A 336 -32.56 3.96 0.75
N PHE A 337 -33.24 2.97 1.34
CA PHE A 337 -34.20 2.10 0.65
C PHE A 337 -35.41 2.88 0.10
N LEU A 338 -35.76 4.00 0.75
CA LEU A 338 -36.82 4.91 0.30
C LEU A 338 -36.38 5.86 -0.83
N THR A 339 -35.12 5.80 -1.26
CA THR A 339 -34.54 6.68 -2.29
C THR A 339 -34.12 5.89 -3.53
N ASP A 340 -33.67 6.59 -4.56
CA ASP A 340 -33.07 5.96 -5.76
C ASP A 340 -31.75 5.20 -5.48
N TYR A 341 -31.19 5.35 -4.28
CA TYR A 341 -29.91 4.79 -3.83
C TYR A 341 -30.06 3.54 -2.96
N TRP A 342 -31.17 2.79 -3.11
CA TRP A 342 -31.46 1.60 -2.31
C TRP A 342 -30.33 0.55 -2.35
N GLU A 343 -29.59 0.43 -3.45
CA GLU A 343 -28.43 -0.47 -3.58
C GLU A 343 -27.35 -0.17 -2.54
N ASP A 344 -27.12 1.11 -2.23
CA ASP A 344 -26.14 1.52 -1.22
C ASP A 344 -26.60 1.14 0.19
N GLY A 345 -27.92 1.08 0.42
CA GLY A 345 -28.52 0.58 1.65
C GLY A 345 -28.13 -0.88 1.96
N LEU A 346 -27.93 -1.71 0.92
CA LEU A 346 -27.50 -3.10 1.09
C LEU A 346 -26.09 -3.20 1.69
N TYR A 347 -25.22 -2.21 1.50
CA TYR A 347 -23.91 -2.20 2.18
C TYR A 347 -24.07 -1.99 3.67
N ALA A 348 -24.96 -1.09 4.11
CA ALA A 348 -25.27 -0.89 5.52
C ALA A 348 -25.84 -2.17 6.15
N GLU A 349 -26.72 -2.88 5.44
CA GLU A 349 -27.26 -4.16 5.90
C GLU A 349 -26.18 -5.24 6.04
N ARG A 350 -25.28 -5.38 5.06
CA ARG A 350 -24.15 -6.32 5.13
C ARG A 350 -23.22 -5.99 6.29
N SER A 351 -22.93 -4.71 6.53
CA SER A 351 -22.11 -4.25 7.65
C SER A 351 -22.79 -4.50 9.00
N LYS A 352 -24.12 -4.29 9.11
CA LYS A 352 -24.95 -4.68 10.26
C LYS A 352 -24.83 -6.18 10.54
N ALA A 353 -25.03 -7.02 9.53
CA ALA A 353 -24.97 -8.48 9.66
C ALA A 353 -23.57 -8.96 10.09
N ARG A 354 -22.51 -8.41 9.48
CA ARG A 354 -21.13 -8.68 9.88
C ARG A 354 -20.89 -8.32 11.34
N LYS A 355 -21.29 -7.12 11.77
CA LYS A 355 -21.14 -6.68 13.16
C LYS A 355 -21.92 -7.58 14.11
N LEU A 356 -23.17 -7.95 13.79
CA LEU A 356 -23.96 -8.93 14.56
C LEU A 356 -23.22 -10.27 14.72
N SER A 357 -22.59 -10.78 13.66
CA SER A 357 -21.83 -12.05 13.70
C SER A 357 -20.59 -12.01 14.60
N CYS A 358 -20.05 -10.81 14.86
CA CYS A 358 -18.88 -10.60 15.70
C CYS A 358 -19.24 -10.27 17.16
N ILE A 359 -20.52 -10.07 17.49
CA ILE A 359 -20.94 -9.75 18.86
C ILE A 359 -20.91 -11.02 19.71
N ASP A 360 -20.09 -11.04 20.76
CA ASP A 360 -20.18 -12.04 21.83
C ASP A 360 -21.50 -11.83 22.58
N PRO A 361 -22.42 -12.82 22.58
CA PRO A 361 -23.69 -12.74 23.30
C PRO A 361 -23.53 -12.47 24.80
N ASN A 362 -22.37 -12.81 25.38
CA ASN A 362 -22.18 -12.84 26.82
C ASN A 362 -21.53 -11.59 27.42
N ARG A 363 -20.86 -10.72 26.66
CA ARG A 363 -19.85 -9.84 27.30
C ARG A 363 -19.85 -8.34 27.02
N GLN A 364 -20.37 -7.77 25.92
CA GLN A 364 -20.14 -6.32 25.73
C GLN A 364 -21.14 -5.50 24.90
N ASN A 365 -22.08 -6.10 24.16
CA ASN A 365 -22.89 -5.32 23.20
C ASN A 365 -24.41 -5.32 23.48
N LYS A 366 -24.82 -5.53 24.75
CA LYS A 366 -26.23 -5.45 25.15
C LYS A 366 -26.86 -4.10 24.81
N ARG A 367 -26.09 -3.01 24.95
CA ARG A 367 -26.56 -1.65 24.61
C ARG A 367 -26.81 -1.48 23.11
N ASP A 368 -25.90 -1.93 22.26
CA ASP A 368 -26.05 -1.82 20.79
C ASP A 368 -27.25 -2.64 20.30
N ILE A 369 -27.44 -3.85 20.84
CA ILE A 369 -28.60 -4.70 20.57
C ILE A 369 -29.89 -4.03 21.05
N LEU A 370 -29.90 -3.51 22.28
CA LEU A 370 -31.04 -2.80 22.84
C LEU A 370 -31.43 -1.59 21.98
N GLN A 371 -30.46 -0.75 21.60
CA GLN A 371 -30.71 0.40 20.75
C GLN A 371 -31.23 0.00 19.37
N LEU A 372 -30.71 -1.09 18.78
CA LEU A 372 -31.26 -1.65 17.53
C LEU A 372 -32.74 -2.03 17.69
N ARG A 373 -33.09 -2.76 18.76
CA ARG A 373 -34.48 -3.18 19.01
C ARG A 373 -35.42 -2.00 19.28
N LEU A 374 -34.95 -0.99 20.01
CA LEU A 374 -35.71 0.25 20.21
C LEU A 374 -35.92 1.01 18.91
N TYR A 375 -34.91 1.02 18.02
CA TYR A 375 -35.04 1.62 16.69
C TYR A 375 -36.07 0.88 15.82
N ILE A 376 -36.03 -0.46 15.82
CA ILE A 376 -37.03 -1.29 15.12
C ILE A 376 -38.44 -1.03 15.66
N LEU A 377 -38.60 -0.94 16.99
CA LEU A 377 -39.88 -0.59 17.60
C LEU A 377 -40.36 0.81 17.16
N ALA A 378 -39.46 1.80 17.12
CA ALA A 378 -39.78 3.13 16.63
C ALA A 378 -40.21 3.10 15.14
N ARG A 379 -39.59 2.25 14.32
CA ARG A 379 -39.96 2.05 12.91
C ARG A 379 -41.39 1.52 12.78
N TYR A 380 -41.79 0.53 13.56
CA TYR A 380 -43.17 0.02 13.55
C TYR A 380 -44.18 1.04 14.08
N ALA A 381 -43.79 1.83 15.08
CA ALA A 381 -44.68 2.80 15.71
C ALA A 381 -44.98 4.03 14.84
N VAL A 382 -44.03 4.41 13.97
CA VAL A 382 -44.15 5.60 13.12
C VAL A 382 -44.70 5.20 11.74
N PRO A 383 -45.84 5.76 11.29
CA PRO A 383 -46.37 5.48 9.96
C PRO A 383 -45.42 6.00 8.87
N VAL A 384 -45.16 5.17 7.86
CA VAL A 384 -44.21 5.48 6.77
C VAL A 384 -44.82 6.48 5.79
N LYS A 385 -46.11 6.36 5.49
CA LYS A 385 -46.84 7.27 4.60
C LYS A 385 -47.99 7.98 5.31
N ASP A 386 -48.36 9.14 4.78
CA ASP A 386 -49.57 9.85 5.18
C ASP A 386 -50.81 8.97 4.98
N GLY A 387 -51.52 8.68 6.07
CA GLY A 387 -52.73 7.86 6.06
C GLY A 387 -52.54 6.40 6.49
N GLU A 388 -51.30 5.92 6.63
CA GLU A 388 -51.03 4.62 7.26
C GLU A 388 -51.17 4.72 8.78
N THR A 389 -51.60 3.62 9.41
CA THR A 389 -51.62 3.50 10.87
C THR A 389 -50.35 2.83 11.34
N GLY A 390 -49.49 3.55 12.06
CA GLY A 390 -48.39 2.93 12.80
C GLY A 390 -48.91 2.00 13.91
N TYR A 391 -48.04 1.13 14.42
CA TYR A 391 -48.32 0.18 15.49
C TYR A 391 -47.70 0.69 16.80
N PRO A 392 -48.36 1.61 17.53
CA PRO A 392 -47.80 2.15 18.76
C PRO A 392 -47.65 1.03 19.81
N PRO A 393 -46.57 1.05 20.61
CA PRO A 393 -46.37 0.07 21.67
C PRO A 393 -47.52 0.10 22.68
N ASP A 394 -47.91 -1.08 23.14
CA ASP A 394 -49.00 -1.33 24.09
C ASP A 394 -48.49 -2.01 25.37
N ASP A 395 -49.41 -2.37 26.26
CA ASP A 395 -49.18 -3.08 27.51
C ASP A 395 -47.96 -2.58 28.32
N GLU A 396 -46.95 -3.43 28.53
CA GLU A 396 -45.76 -3.10 29.31
C GLU A 396 -44.86 -2.03 28.66
N LEU A 397 -45.04 -1.75 27.37
CA LEU A 397 -44.32 -0.73 26.61
C LEU A 397 -45.17 0.53 26.35
N ALA A 398 -46.40 0.60 26.87
CA ALA A 398 -47.31 1.73 26.64
C ALA A 398 -46.76 3.10 27.03
N PHE A 399 -45.79 3.16 27.95
CA PHE A 399 -45.12 4.41 28.34
C PHE A 399 -44.31 5.07 27.19
N LEU A 400 -43.98 4.32 26.14
CA LEU A 400 -43.32 4.81 24.94
C LEU A 400 -44.31 5.43 23.94
N LYS A 401 -45.61 5.12 24.02
CA LYS A 401 -46.61 5.57 23.05
C LYS A 401 -46.73 7.09 22.96
N GLU A 402 -46.61 7.79 24.09
CA GLU A 402 -46.67 9.26 24.14
C GLU A 402 -45.40 9.94 23.58
N ARG A 403 -44.39 9.16 23.21
CA ARG A 403 -43.09 9.62 22.71
C ARG A 403 -42.96 9.53 21.18
N ILE A 404 -44.01 9.10 20.50
CA ILE A 404 -44.02 8.97 19.04
C ILE A 404 -44.04 10.36 18.41
N ILE A 405 -43.07 10.61 17.52
CA ILE A 405 -43.00 11.81 16.70
C ILE A 405 -43.44 11.42 15.28
N PRO A 406 -44.60 11.93 14.80
CA PRO A 406 -45.15 11.56 13.51
C PRO A 406 -44.16 11.78 12.37
N HIS A 407 -44.07 10.81 11.45
CA HIS A 407 -43.20 10.82 10.27
C HIS A 407 -41.69 10.95 10.55
N ASN A 408 -41.25 10.75 11.80
CA ASN A 408 -39.84 10.82 12.17
C ASN A 408 -39.43 9.63 13.03
N THR A 409 -39.03 8.55 12.36
CA THR A 409 -38.56 7.31 13.00
C THR A 409 -37.33 7.54 13.87
N TRP A 410 -36.36 8.34 13.40
CA TRP A 410 -35.12 8.57 14.16
C TRP A 410 -35.36 9.39 15.44
N GLU A 411 -36.13 10.48 15.37
CA GLU A 411 -36.46 11.25 16.57
C GLU A 411 -37.33 10.44 17.55
N THR A 412 -38.26 9.64 17.04
CA THR A 412 -39.03 8.69 17.86
C THR A 412 -38.11 7.69 18.57
N PHE A 413 -37.11 7.15 17.87
CA PHE A 413 -36.08 6.30 18.48
C PHE A 413 -35.30 7.02 19.58
N ILE A 414 -34.90 8.27 19.38
CA ILE A 414 -34.18 9.05 20.39
C ILE A 414 -35.05 9.24 21.65
N GLU A 415 -36.32 9.59 21.48
CA GLU A 415 -37.26 9.72 22.60
C GLU A 415 -37.50 8.37 23.29
N PHE A 416 -37.55 7.27 22.52
CA PHE A 416 -37.68 5.92 23.07
C PHE A 416 -36.45 5.53 23.89
N ASP A 417 -35.22 5.73 23.39
CA ASP A 417 -33.99 5.45 24.14
C ASP A 417 -33.95 6.30 25.42
N SER A 418 -34.29 7.59 25.35
CA SER A 418 -34.33 8.47 26.52
C SER A 418 -35.34 8.01 27.58
N ALA A 419 -36.57 7.73 27.17
CA ALA A 419 -37.62 7.22 28.06
C ALA A 419 -37.26 5.85 28.65
N TRP A 420 -36.66 4.98 27.84
CA TRP A 420 -36.17 3.67 28.29
C TRP A 420 -35.08 3.79 29.35
N GLN A 421 -34.11 4.68 29.15
CA GLN A 421 -33.03 4.89 30.11
C GLN A 421 -33.55 5.40 31.46
N ALA A 422 -34.60 6.23 31.45
CA ALA A 422 -35.24 6.77 32.64
C ALA A 422 -36.16 5.77 33.37
N TYR A 423 -36.49 4.63 32.77
CA TYR A 423 -37.46 3.69 33.33
C TYR A 423 -36.85 2.79 34.42
N PRO A 424 -37.38 2.77 35.67
CA PRO A 424 -36.76 2.09 36.83
C PRO A 424 -36.67 0.56 36.77
N LYS A 425 -37.28 -0.10 35.78
CA LYS A 425 -37.32 -1.58 35.63
C LYS A 425 -37.08 -2.05 34.19
N LYS A 426 -36.30 -1.29 33.44
CA LYS A 426 -36.10 -1.51 32.00
C LYS A 426 -35.57 -2.91 31.64
N ASP A 427 -34.72 -3.51 32.47
CA ASP A 427 -34.18 -4.86 32.23
C ASP A 427 -35.28 -5.94 32.13
N ALA A 428 -36.36 -5.81 32.92
CA ALA A 428 -37.49 -6.75 32.88
C ALA A 428 -38.35 -6.58 31.62
N LEU A 429 -38.21 -5.43 30.94
CA LEU A 429 -38.97 -5.08 29.75
C LEU A 429 -38.30 -5.52 28.45
N GLU A 430 -36.98 -5.83 28.47
CA GLU A 430 -36.22 -6.20 27.26
C GLU A 430 -36.83 -7.37 26.47
N LYS A 431 -37.55 -8.28 27.15
CA LYS A 431 -38.22 -9.43 26.55
C LYS A 431 -39.44 -9.06 25.68
N PHE A 432 -39.99 -7.85 25.84
CA PHE A 432 -41.10 -7.33 25.06
C PHE A 432 -40.64 -6.52 23.85
N LEU A 433 -39.34 -6.22 23.75
CA LEU A 433 -38.80 -5.56 22.57
C LEU A 433 -38.74 -6.54 21.37
N PRO A 434 -38.86 -6.04 20.12
CA PRO A 434 -38.75 -6.87 18.93
C PRO A 434 -37.48 -7.73 18.95
N ARG A 435 -37.58 -9.00 18.57
CA ARG A 435 -36.38 -9.84 18.40
C ARG A 435 -35.67 -9.47 17.11
N ILE A 436 -34.35 -9.62 17.08
CA ILE A 436 -33.54 -9.33 15.90
C ILE A 436 -33.77 -10.41 14.82
N ASP A 437 -33.92 -11.67 15.24
CA ASP A 437 -34.06 -12.83 14.34
C ASP A 437 -35.50 -13.03 13.82
N GLU A 438 -36.48 -12.36 14.44
CA GLU A 438 -37.88 -12.38 13.99
C GLU A 438 -38.14 -11.35 12.89
N ILE A 439 -37.14 -10.52 12.56
CA ILE A 439 -37.14 -9.71 11.33
C ILE A 439 -36.67 -10.64 10.21
N ASP A 440 -37.48 -11.64 9.94
CA ASP A 440 -37.38 -12.40 8.71
C ASP A 440 -37.94 -11.49 7.61
N PRO A 441 -37.13 -11.07 6.61
CA PRO A 441 -37.64 -10.27 5.50
C PRO A 441 -38.79 -10.98 4.79
N GLU A 442 -38.90 -12.31 4.91
CA GLU A 442 -40.01 -13.09 4.36
C GLU A 442 -41.27 -13.09 5.25
N ASN A 443 -41.20 -12.68 6.51
CA ASN A 443 -42.31 -12.75 7.48
C ASN A 443 -42.92 -11.38 7.83
N GLU A 444 -42.36 -10.28 7.31
CA GLU A 444 -43.07 -9.00 7.14
C GLU A 444 -44.02 -9.02 5.91
N CYS A 445 -44.16 -10.17 5.22
CA CYS A 445 -44.77 -10.29 3.89
C CYS A 445 -46.25 -10.72 3.76
N ASP A 446 -47.10 -10.58 4.79
CA ASP A 446 -48.55 -10.64 4.53
C ASP A 446 -49.14 -9.26 4.16
N GLU A 447 -48.40 -8.15 4.37
CA GLU A 447 -48.73 -6.82 3.83
C GLU A 447 -47.74 -6.32 2.75
N THR A 448 -46.61 -7.01 2.53
CA THR A 448 -45.67 -6.65 1.44
C THR A 448 -45.90 -7.42 0.14
N VAL A 449 -46.95 -8.24 -0.02
CA VAL A 449 -47.29 -8.72 -1.37
C VAL A 449 -47.54 -7.53 -2.31
N ASP A 450 -48.12 -6.43 -1.79
CA ASP A 450 -48.27 -5.17 -2.53
C ASP A 450 -46.98 -4.32 -2.58
N ALA A 451 -46.13 -4.35 -1.55
CA ALA A 451 -44.87 -3.59 -1.54
C ALA A 451 -43.75 -4.27 -2.33
N ASN A 452 -43.69 -5.60 -2.36
CA ASN A 452 -42.85 -6.38 -3.27
C ASN A 452 -43.42 -6.37 -4.68
N ALA A 453 -44.74 -6.30 -4.89
CA ALA A 453 -45.29 -6.01 -6.22
C ALA A 453 -44.91 -4.59 -6.68
N ASP A 454 -44.93 -3.58 -5.81
CA ASP A 454 -44.46 -2.23 -6.10
C ASP A 454 -42.93 -2.20 -6.30
N LEU A 455 -42.15 -2.96 -5.52
CA LEU A 455 -40.70 -3.07 -5.68
C LEU A 455 -40.34 -3.82 -6.97
N ILE A 456 -40.99 -4.94 -7.26
CA ILE A 456 -40.84 -5.69 -8.51
C ILE A 456 -41.28 -4.81 -9.68
N SER A 457 -42.40 -4.09 -9.58
CA SER A 457 -42.85 -3.15 -10.62
C SER A 457 -41.86 -2.00 -10.82
N ARG A 458 -41.30 -1.43 -9.75
CA ARG A 458 -40.27 -0.37 -9.86
C ARG A 458 -38.96 -0.90 -10.40
N VAL A 459 -38.58 -2.14 -10.06
CA VAL A 459 -37.39 -2.81 -10.57
C VAL A 459 -37.61 -3.16 -12.05
N GLU A 460 -38.79 -3.64 -12.44
CA GLU A 460 -39.18 -3.91 -13.82
C GLU A 460 -39.22 -2.62 -14.65
N ASP A 461 -39.86 -1.55 -14.17
CA ASP A 461 -39.87 -0.23 -14.80
C ASP A 461 -38.46 0.35 -14.95
N LYS A 462 -37.60 0.15 -13.94
CA LYS A 462 -36.20 0.60 -13.97
C LYS A 462 -35.35 -0.26 -14.89
N ILE A 463 -35.59 -1.58 -14.96
CA ILE A 463 -34.97 -2.48 -15.94
C ILE A 463 -35.40 -2.07 -17.35
N ASP A 464 -36.67 -1.80 -17.59
CA ASP A 464 -37.17 -1.37 -18.89
C ASP A 464 -36.61 0.00 -19.29
N HIS A 465 -36.56 0.95 -18.35
CA HIS A 465 -35.92 2.24 -18.57
C HIS A 465 -34.41 2.08 -18.82
N LEU A 466 -33.72 1.22 -18.08
CA LEU A 466 -32.29 0.92 -18.28
C LEU A 466 -32.04 0.17 -19.59
N MET A 467 -32.93 -0.73 -20.01
CA MET A 467 -32.85 -1.44 -21.29
C MET A 467 -33.12 -0.49 -22.46
N ALA A 468 -34.07 0.43 -22.32
CA ALA A 468 -34.33 1.49 -23.30
C ALA A 468 -33.17 2.50 -23.36
N ALA A 469 -32.64 2.92 -22.21
CA ALA A 469 -31.48 3.80 -22.12
C ALA A 469 -30.20 3.13 -22.64
N SER A 470 -30.01 1.83 -22.34
CA SER A 470 -28.92 1.01 -22.85
C SER A 470 -29.04 0.81 -24.35
N SER A 471 -30.23 0.53 -24.89
CA SER A 471 -30.46 0.43 -26.34
C SER A 471 -30.21 1.77 -27.04
N LYS A 472 -30.62 2.89 -26.44
CA LYS A 472 -30.33 4.24 -26.94
C LYS A 472 -28.83 4.56 -26.87
N ALA A 473 -28.17 4.22 -25.76
CA ALA A 473 -26.74 4.41 -25.59
C ALA A 473 -25.93 3.50 -26.54
N LEU A 474 -26.42 2.29 -26.84
CA LEU A 474 -25.84 1.40 -27.83
C LEU A 474 -25.96 1.99 -29.23
N ALA A 475 -27.13 2.52 -29.61
CA ALA A 475 -27.32 3.21 -30.88
C ALA A 475 -26.48 4.50 -30.98
N GLU A 476 -26.34 5.26 -29.88
CA GLU A 476 -25.45 6.43 -29.82
C GLU A 476 -23.97 6.04 -29.85
N SER A 477 -23.61 4.89 -29.26
CA SER A 477 -22.26 4.32 -29.26
C SER A 477 -21.89 3.77 -30.64
N GLU A 478 -22.81 3.12 -31.35
CA GLU A 478 -22.62 2.67 -32.73
C GLU A 478 -22.40 3.87 -33.65
N ASN A 479 -23.22 4.92 -33.55
CA ASN A 479 -23.02 6.17 -34.29
C ASN A 479 -21.68 6.86 -33.94
N LYS A 480 -21.29 6.87 -32.65
CA LYS A 480 -19.98 7.40 -32.23
C LYS A 480 -18.83 6.53 -32.72
N SER A 481 -18.99 5.21 -32.76
CA SER A 481 -17.99 4.27 -33.25
C SER A 481 -17.78 4.43 -34.76
N GLU A 482 -18.85 4.63 -35.53
CA GLU A 482 -18.76 4.94 -36.96
C GLU A 482 -18.00 6.24 -37.18
N LYS A 483 -18.36 7.30 -36.44
CA LYS A 483 -17.66 8.58 -36.51
C LYS A 483 -16.18 8.49 -36.09
N ILE A 484 -15.87 7.75 -35.03
CA ILE A 484 -14.49 7.50 -34.60
C ILE A 484 -13.74 6.69 -35.66
N SER A 485 -14.39 5.74 -36.33
CA SER A 485 -13.79 4.97 -37.43
C SER A 485 -13.44 5.87 -38.61
N GLU A 486 -14.33 6.80 -38.99
CA GLU A 486 -14.06 7.82 -40.01
C GLU A 486 -12.91 8.76 -39.61
N ASP A 487 -12.89 9.21 -38.35
CA ASP A 487 -11.82 10.07 -37.81
C ASP A 487 -10.46 9.33 -37.77
N ILE A 488 -10.44 8.04 -37.43
CA ILE A 488 -9.23 7.20 -37.45
C ILE A 488 -8.71 7.05 -38.89
N LEU A 489 -9.58 6.80 -39.87
CA LEU A 489 -9.18 6.72 -41.27
C LEU A 489 -8.59 8.05 -41.77
N SER A 490 -9.23 9.17 -41.43
CA SER A 490 -8.73 10.53 -41.74
C SER A 490 -7.37 10.82 -41.08
N LEU A 491 -7.17 10.37 -39.84
CA LEU A 491 -5.89 10.50 -39.14
C LEU A 491 -4.81 9.59 -39.72
N GLN A 492 -5.15 8.37 -40.14
CA GLN A 492 -4.22 7.46 -40.83
C GLN A 492 -3.74 8.05 -42.15
N ASP A 493 -4.62 8.67 -42.94
CA ASP A 493 -4.26 9.34 -44.19
C ASP A 493 -3.31 10.53 -43.94
N LYS A 494 -3.60 11.36 -42.93
CA LYS A 494 -2.73 12.47 -42.52
C LYS A 494 -1.37 11.96 -42.05
N LEU A 495 -1.34 10.93 -41.20
CA LEU A 495 -0.10 10.36 -40.70
C LEU A 495 0.74 9.75 -41.84
N SER A 496 0.11 9.06 -42.79
CA SER A 496 0.79 8.53 -43.97
C SER A 496 1.42 9.65 -44.81
N HIS A 497 0.72 10.77 -44.96
CA HIS A 497 1.25 11.95 -45.66
C HIS A 497 2.43 12.58 -44.91
N ASP A 498 2.34 12.74 -43.58
CA ASP A 498 3.40 13.34 -42.77
C ASP A 498 4.64 12.44 -42.68
N VAL A 499 4.48 11.12 -42.62
CA VAL A 499 5.58 10.15 -42.69
C VAL A 499 6.29 10.24 -44.03
N GLN A 500 5.55 10.38 -45.13
CA GLN A 500 6.14 10.54 -46.46
C GLN A 500 6.91 11.87 -46.58
N ALA A 501 6.35 12.98 -46.10
CA ALA A 501 7.02 14.27 -46.07
C ALA A 501 8.30 14.25 -45.21
N THR A 502 8.27 13.56 -44.06
CA THR A 502 9.43 13.40 -43.17
C THR A 502 10.51 12.56 -43.84
N LYS A 503 10.13 11.52 -44.58
CA LYS A 503 11.06 10.67 -45.34
C LYS A 503 11.76 11.46 -46.45
N GLU A 504 11.02 12.30 -47.18
CA GLU A 504 11.58 13.19 -48.20
C GLU A 504 12.54 14.22 -47.61
N TYR A 505 12.17 14.82 -46.47
CA TYR A 505 13.04 15.73 -45.73
C TYR A 505 14.33 15.07 -45.24
N ALA A 506 14.22 13.84 -44.69
CA ALA A 506 15.38 13.08 -44.24
C ALA A 506 16.32 12.72 -45.40
N LEU A 507 15.77 12.40 -46.58
CA LEU A 507 16.56 12.12 -47.78
C LEU A 507 17.34 13.36 -48.23
N HIS A 508 16.66 14.52 -48.29
CA HIS A 508 17.28 15.79 -48.65
C HIS A 508 18.34 16.24 -47.62
N LEU A 509 18.10 15.99 -46.33
CA LEU A 509 19.09 16.28 -45.28
C LEU A 509 20.33 15.38 -45.41
N SER A 510 20.14 14.10 -45.73
CA SER A 510 21.24 13.15 -45.98
C SER A 510 22.10 13.60 -47.16
N GLU A 511 21.47 14.00 -48.28
CA GLU A 511 22.19 14.51 -49.46
C GLU A 511 23.00 15.78 -49.14
N ASN A 512 22.42 16.70 -48.36
CA ASN A 512 23.12 17.93 -47.95
C ASN A 512 24.31 17.66 -47.02
N ILE A 513 24.16 16.71 -46.09
CA ILE A 513 25.26 16.28 -45.20
C ILE A 513 26.36 15.65 -46.04
N GLU A 514 26.03 14.77 -46.98
CA GLU A 514 26.99 14.12 -47.86
C GLU A 514 27.78 15.14 -48.69
N GLN A 515 27.10 16.10 -49.33
CA GLN A 515 27.76 17.18 -50.08
C GLN A 515 28.66 18.04 -49.19
N SER A 516 28.21 18.37 -47.97
CA SER A 516 29.01 19.14 -47.01
C SER A 516 30.25 18.38 -46.54
N LEU A 517 30.12 17.06 -46.36
CA LEU A 517 31.22 16.19 -45.95
C LEU A 517 32.27 16.07 -47.07
N ILE A 518 31.83 15.92 -48.32
CA ILE A 518 32.70 15.89 -49.50
C ILE A 518 33.50 17.21 -49.59
N ALA A 519 32.83 18.35 -49.52
CA ALA A 519 33.50 19.66 -49.56
C ALA A 519 34.50 19.85 -48.41
N PHE A 520 34.17 19.36 -47.21
CA PHE A 520 35.09 19.39 -46.06
C PHE A 520 36.32 18.50 -46.27
N ILE A 521 36.14 17.30 -46.82
CA ILE A 521 37.24 16.37 -47.13
C ILE A 521 38.17 16.99 -48.18
N GLU A 522 37.63 17.54 -49.26
CA GLU A 522 38.41 18.19 -50.33
C GLU A 522 39.24 19.35 -49.79
N ASN A 523 38.65 20.25 -49.00
CA ASN A 523 39.36 21.39 -48.40
C ASN A 523 40.49 20.93 -47.45
N ASN A 524 40.26 19.90 -46.65
CA ASN A 524 41.31 19.36 -45.78
C ASN A 524 42.42 18.64 -46.56
N PHE A 525 42.08 18.01 -47.68
CA PHE A 525 43.05 17.37 -48.56
C PHE A 525 43.97 18.40 -49.21
N GLU A 526 43.42 19.51 -49.72
CA GLU A 526 44.20 20.64 -50.25
C GLU A 526 45.13 21.25 -49.20
N LYS A 527 44.64 21.45 -47.96
CA LYS A 527 45.47 21.93 -46.84
C LYS A 527 46.63 20.98 -46.55
N ARG A 528 46.39 19.66 -46.55
CA ARG A 528 47.44 18.65 -46.33
C ARG A 528 48.51 18.68 -47.43
N ILE A 529 48.10 18.81 -48.70
CA ILE A 529 49.03 18.95 -49.83
C ILE A 529 49.90 20.20 -49.66
N LYS A 530 49.30 21.33 -49.27
CA LYS A 530 50.03 22.59 -49.03
C LYS A 530 51.06 22.45 -47.91
N ILE A 531 50.69 21.79 -46.80
CA ILE A 531 51.60 21.52 -45.68
C ILE A 531 52.76 20.62 -46.13
N GLN A 532 52.49 19.55 -46.88
CA GLN A 532 53.54 18.66 -47.39
C GLN A 532 54.50 19.38 -48.33
N ASN A 533 54.01 20.27 -49.19
CA ASN A 533 54.86 21.06 -50.08
C ASN A 533 55.74 22.05 -49.30
N ASN A 534 55.20 22.69 -48.25
CA ASN A 534 55.99 23.55 -47.37
C ASN A 534 57.08 22.78 -46.61
N LEU A 535 56.76 21.58 -46.11
CA LEU A 535 57.73 20.70 -45.43
C LEU A 535 58.85 20.25 -46.37
N ARG A 536 58.52 19.91 -47.63
CA ARG A 536 59.53 19.62 -48.66
C ARG A 536 60.44 20.81 -48.92
N GLY A 537 59.88 22.02 -49.07
CA GLY A 537 60.66 23.25 -49.21
C GLY A 537 61.63 23.48 -48.04
N LEU A 538 61.15 23.26 -46.81
CA LEU A 538 61.96 23.40 -45.60
C LEU A 538 63.09 22.36 -45.53
N LEU A 539 62.80 21.12 -45.93
CA LEU A 539 63.80 20.04 -46.03
C LEU A 539 64.91 20.39 -47.02
N TYR A 540 64.56 20.89 -48.21
CA TYR A 540 65.55 21.33 -49.20
C TYR A 540 66.42 22.47 -48.68
N LEU A 541 65.85 23.40 -47.91
CA LEU A 541 66.57 24.52 -47.31
C LEU A 541 67.56 24.05 -46.23
N ILE A 542 67.14 23.10 -45.39
CA ILE A 542 68.01 22.44 -44.40
C ILE A 542 69.14 21.68 -45.10
N CYS A 543 68.85 20.90 -46.14
CA CYS A 543 69.88 20.20 -46.91
C CYS A 543 70.87 21.18 -47.54
N GLY A 544 70.39 22.30 -48.10
CA GLY A 544 71.26 23.35 -48.64
C GLY A 544 72.19 23.97 -47.59
N LEU A 545 71.65 24.30 -46.40
CA LEU A 545 72.44 24.82 -45.29
C LEU A 545 73.48 23.79 -44.79
N LEU A 546 73.12 22.51 -44.70
CA LEU A 546 74.05 21.45 -44.32
C LEU A 546 75.18 21.29 -45.34
N ILE A 547 74.89 21.40 -46.63
CA ILE A 547 75.92 21.39 -47.68
C ILE A 547 76.88 22.58 -47.52
N ILE A 548 76.37 23.78 -47.24
CA ILE A 548 77.21 24.97 -47.01
C ILE A 548 78.10 24.79 -45.78
N ILE A 549 77.54 24.27 -44.68
CA ILE A 549 78.29 24.00 -43.45
C ILE A 549 79.38 22.95 -43.70
N LEU A 550 79.07 21.87 -44.42
CA LEU A 550 80.06 20.86 -44.81
C LEU A 550 81.18 21.45 -45.66
N PHE A 551 80.85 22.36 -46.58
CA PHE A 551 81.83 23.05 -47.41
C PHE A 551 82.77 23.95 -46.60
N GLU A 552 82.26 24.66 -45.60
CA GLU A 552 83.08 25.47 -44.68
C GLU A 552 83.94 24.61 -43.75
N ILE A 553 83.42 23.47 -43.28
CA ILE A 553 84.21 22.51 -42.49
C ILE A 553 85.37 21.94 -43.32
N MET A 554 85.15 21.61 -44.60
CA MET A 554 86.19 21.10 -45.49
C MET A 554 87.27 22.13 -45.86
N LYS A 555 87.00 23.43 -45.64
CA LYS A 555 87.91 24.53 -45.98
C LYS A 555 88.86 24.89 -44.82
N LYS A 556 88.52 24.46 -43.59
CA LYS A 556 89.38 24.49 -42.41
C LYS A 556 90.20 23.21 -42.34
#